data_AF-A0A838GCV7-F1
#
_entry.id   AF-A0A838GCV7-F1
#
_cell.length_a   1.000
_cell.length_b   1.000
_cell.length_c   1.000
_cell.angle_alpha   90.00
_cell.angle_beta   90.00
_cell.angle_gamma   90.00
#
_symmetry.space_group_name_H-M   'P 1'
#
loop_
_entity.id
_entity.type
_entity.pdbx_description
1 polymer ?
#
loop_
_entity_poly.entity_id
_entity_poly.type
_entity_poly.pdbx_seq_one_letter_code
_entity_poly.pdbx_strand_id
1 'polypeptide(L)'
;LLRLMRGRTSFVIAHRLSTIRSADQILVINHGEIIERGTHRELLEEEGFYARLHNSQFRGDAELARQEERTQIEEAEVLAISRGND
;
A
#
# COMPACT_ATOMS: atom_id res chain seq x y z
N LEU A 1 -4.36 0.62 -15.12
CA LEU A 1 -5.25 1.78 -14.93
C LEU A 1 -4.83 3.00 -15.75
N LEU A 2 -3.58 3.46 -15.63
CA LEU A 2 -3.07 4.69 -16.27
C LEU A 2 -3.33 4.79 -17.79
N ARG A 3 -3.16 3.69 -18.54
CA ARG A 3 -3.45 3.66 -19.99
C ARG A 3 -4.93 3.89 -20.30
N LEU A 4 -5.84 3.43 -19.44
CA LEU A 4 -7.27 3.65 -19.60
C LEU A 4 -7.62 5.11 -19.27
N MET A 5 -7.03 5.70 -18.24
CA MET A 5 -7.40 7.06 -17.80
C MET A 5 -6.93 8.16 -18.76
N ARG A 6 -6.02 7.88 -19.68
CA ARG A 6 -5.44 8.87 -20.60
C ARG A 6 -6.52 9.57 -21.43
N GLY A 7 -6.53 10.91 -21.37
CA GLY A 7 -7.47 11.75 -22.13
C GLY A 7 -8.90 11.75 -21.59
N ARG A 8 -9.14 11.23 -20.38
CA ARG A 8 -10.46 11.13 -19.76
C ARG A 8 -10.44 11.64 -18.33
N THR A 9 -11.48 12.38 -17.94
CA THR A 9 -11.75 12.63 -16.52
C THR A 9 -12.13 11.31 -15.86
N SER A 10 -11.34 10.88 -14.88
CA SER A 10 -11.47 9.56 -14.26
C SER A 10 -11.58 9.70 -12.75
N PHE A 11 -12.65 9.17 -12.17
CA PHE A 11 -12.79 9.02 -10.73
C PHE A 11 -12.41 7.60 -10.33
N VAL A 12 -11.46 7.48 -9.41
CA VAL A 12 -10.96 6.18 -8.93
C VAL A 12 -11.17 6.10 -7.43
N ILE A 13 -11.99 5.15 -7.00
CA ILE A 13 -12.15 4.79 -5.59
C ILE A 13 -11.32 3.53 -5.38
N ALA A 14 -10.32 3.59 -4.50
CA ALA A 14 -9.41 2.48 -4.29
C ALA A 14 -9.10 2.28 -2.82
N HIS A 15 -8.96 1.01 -2.43
CA HIS A 15 -8.49 0.62 -1.09
C HIS A 15 -6.96 0.61 -1.00
N ARG A 16 -6.25 0.48 -2.13
CA ARG A 16 -4.78 0.42 -2.19
C ARG A 16 -4.20 1.78 -2.56
N LEU A 17 -3.32 2.31 -1.71
CA LEU A 17 -2.64 3.59 -1.93
C LEU A 17 -1.81 3.62 -3.21
N SER A 18 -1.24 2.49 -3.63
CA SER A 18 -0.49 2.36 -4.88
C SER A 18 -1.29 2.73 -6.13
N THR A 19 -2.62 2.63 -6.06
CA THR A 19 -3.52 2.94 -7.19
C THR A 19 -3.77 4.44 -7.31
N ILE A 20 -3.78 5.17 -6.19
CA ILE A 20 -4.09 6.61 -6.13
C ILE A 20 -2.85 7.50 -6.11
N ARG A 21 -1.66 6.93 -5.89
CA ARG A 21 -0.38 7.67 -5.83
C ARG A 21 -0.13 8.56 -7.06
N SER A 22 -0.54 8.09 -8.24
CA SER A 22 -0.35 8.81 -9.52
C SER A 22 -1.54 9.66 -9.92
N ALA A 23 -2.52 9.87 -9.03
CA ALA A 23 -3.65 10.75 -9.31
C ALA A 23 -3.20 12.20 -9.31
N ASP A 24 -3.74 12.98 -10.25
CA ASP A 24 -3.53 14.43 -10.31
C ASP A 24 -4.12 15.13 -9.07
N GLN A 25 -5.14 14.52 -8.45
CA GLN A 25 -5.76 15.00 -7.22
C GLN A 25 -6.34 13.83 -6.42
N ILE A 26 -6.16 13.86 -5.10
CA ILE A 26 -6.70 12.91 -4.13
C ILE A 26 -7.70 13.64 -3.25
N LEU A 27 -8.82 12.98 -2.95
CA LEU A 27 -9.86 13.45 -2.05
C LEU A 27 -10.00 12.42 -0.93
N VAL A 28 -9.80 12.84 0.31
CA VAL A 28 -9.99 11.99 1.49
C VAL A 28 -11.37 12.27 2.07
N ILE A 29 -12.19 11.23 2.15
CA ILE A 29 -13.54 11.32 2.68
C ILE A 29 -13.59 10.64 4.05
N ASN A 30 -14.12 11.34 5.04
CA ASN A 30 -14.43 10.78 6.36
C ASN A 30 -15.83 11.23 6.78
N HIS A 31 -16.65 10.29 7.26
CA HIS A 31 -18.04 10.55 7.65
C HIS A 31 -18.90 11.30 6.60
N GLY A 32 -18.62 11.08 5.31
CA GLY A 32 -19.36 11.72 4.21
C GLY A 32 -18.87 13.12 3.84
N GLU A 33 -17.83 13.64 4.50
CA GLU A 33 -17.24 14.94 4.21
C GLU A 33 -15.83 14.81 3.64
N ILE A 34 -15.45 15.74 2.76
CA ILE A 34 -14.08 15.84 2.25
C ILE A 34 -13.24 16.52 3.33
N ILE A 35 -12.36 15.76 3.97
CA ILE A 35 -11.50 16.27 5.05
C ILE A 35 -10.14 16.73 4.55
N GLU A 36 -9.65 16.18 3.44
CA GLU A 36 -8.37 16.55 2.84
C GLU A 36 -8.45 16.49 1.30
N ARG A 37 -7.70 17.38 0.64
CA ARG A 37 -7.65 17.49 -0.81
C ARG A 37 -6.26 17.96 -1.25
N GLY A 38 -5.62 17.21 -2.14
CA GLY A 38 -4.33 17.60 -2.69
C GLY A 38 -3.70 16.52 -3.55
N THR A 39 -2.46 16.74 -3.96
CA THR A 39 -1.63 15.69 -4.56
C THR A 39 -1.13 14.71 -3.49
N HIS A 40 -0.64 13.56 -3.93
CA HIS A 40 -0.01 12.59 -3.04
C HIS A 40 1.10 13.20 -2.16
N ARG A 41 1.92 14.08 -2.74
CA ARG A 41 3.05 14.70 -2.05
C ARG A 41 2.58 15.71 -1.00
N GLU A 42 1.66 16.60 -1.37
CA GLU A 42 1.12 17.61 -0.45
C GLU A 42 0.45 16.95 0.76
N LEU A 43 -0.37 15.92 0.53
CA LEU A 43 -1.07 15.21 1.60
C LEU A 43 -0.15 14.39 2.52
N LEU A 44 1.04 14.01 2.04
CA LEU A 44 2.06 13.39 2.89
C LEU A 44 2.79 14.45 3.74
N GLU A 45 3.07 15.62 3.17
CA GLU A 45 3.73 16.75 3.86
C GLU A 45 2.85 17.34 4.97
N GLU A 46 1.52 17.31 4.81
CA GLU A 46 0.56 17.78 5.82
C GLU A 46 0.47 16.88 7.06
N GLU A 47 1.06 15.68 7.04
CA GLU A 47 1.02 14.69 8.14
C GLU A 47 -0.40 14.38 8.66
N GLY A 48 -1.39 14.56 7.79
CA GLY A 48 -2.82 14.41 8.05
C GLY A 48 -3.31 12.95 8.11
N PHE A 49 -4.62 12.78 7.98
CA PHE A 49 -5.30 11.50 7.89
C PHE A 49 -4.75 10.65 6.74
N TYR A 50 -4.52 11.26 5.56
CA TYR A 50 -3.91 10.58 4.43
C TYR A 50 -2.54 9.98 4.78
N ALA A 51 -1.66 10.78 5.40
CA ALA A 51 -0.32 10.35 5.77
C ALA A 51 -0.34 9.22 6.82
N ARG A 52 -1.23 9.30 7.81
CA ARG A 52 -1.42 8.23 8.80
C ARG A 52 -1.89 6.93 8.15
N LEU A 53 -2.88 7.01 7.25
CA LEU A 53 -3.36 5.85 6.50
C LEU A 53 -2.24 5.25 5.64
N HIS A 54 -1.48 6.10 4.94
CA HIS A 54 -0.32 5.71 4.15
C HIS A 54 0.68 4.92 4.98
N ASN A 55 1.10 5.47 6.12
CA ASN A 55 2.09 4.83 6.99
C ASN A 55 1.59 3.51 7.59
N SER A 56 0.29 3.38 7.84
CA SER A 56 -0.30 2.12 8.34
C SER A 56 -0.30 0.99 7.30
N GLN A 57 -0.65 1.28 6.04
CA GLN A 57 -0.65 0.26 4.98
C GLN A 57 0.78 -0.18 4.61
N PHE A 58 1.73 0.75 4.58
CA PHE A 58 3.13 0.39 4.33
C PHE A 58 3.74 -0.47 5.45
N ARG A 59 3.30 -0.30 6.71
CA ARG A 59 3.68 -1.20 7.81
C ARG A 59 3.13 -2.61 7.59
N GLY A 60 1.86 -2.72 7.19
CA GLY A 60 1.24 -4.02 6.88
C GLY A 60 1.93 -4.77 5.75
N ASP A 61 2.24 -4.09 4.64
CA ASP A 61 2.96 -4.70 3.51
C ASP A 61 4.39 -5.13 3.90
N ALA A 62 5.07 -4.36 4.74
CA ALA A 62 6.41 -4.71 5.24
C ALA A 62 6.39 -5.87 6.25
N GLU A 63 5.34 -5.99 7.04
CA GLU A 63 5.16 -7.06 8.03
C GLU A 63 4.81 -8.39 7.35
N LEU A 64 3.94 -8.35 6.34
CA LEU A 64 3.64 -9.50 5.48
C LEU A 64 4.90 -10.01 4.77
N ALA A 65 5.69 -9.11 4.17
CA ALA A 65 6.94 -9.48 3.51
C ALA A 65 7.94 -10.17 4.46
N ARG A 66 8.09 -9.67 5.69
CA ARG A 66 8.95 -10.29 6.72
C ARG A 66 8.42 -11.66 7.16
N GLN A 67 7.11 -11.83 7.21
CA GLN A 67 6.48 -13.08 7.59
C GLN A 67 6.65 -14.15 6.51
N GLU A 68 6.56 -13.77 5.23
CA GLU A 68 6.89 -14.64 4.09
C GLU A 68 8.36 -15.07 4.11
N GLU A 69 9.28 -14.13 4.36
CA GLU A 69 10.73 -14.42 4.47
C GLU A 69 11.03 -15.41 5.61
N ARG A 70 10.40 -15.21 6.77
CA ARG A 70 10.59 -16.07 7.95
C ARG A 70 10.03 -17.49 7.72
N THR A 71 8.89 -17.59 7.06
CA THR A 71 8.28 -18.88 6.72
C THR A 71 9.16 -19.66 5.74
N GLN A 72 9.74 -18.99 4.75
CA GLN A 72 10.66 -19.63 3.79
C GLN A 72 11.96 -20.12 4.44
N ILE A 73 12.49 -19.38 5.42
CA ILE A 73 13.67 -19.81 6.18
C ILE A 73 13.35 -21.06 7.01
N GLU A 74 12.23 -21.07 7.72
CA GLU A 74 11.80 -22.23 8.52
C GLU A 74 11.56 -23.48 7.63
N GLU A 75 10.93 -23.32 6.46
CA GLU A 75 10.74 -24.42 5.50
C GLU A 75 12.06 -24.94 4.93
N ALA A 76 13.01 -24.04 4.62
CA ALA A 76 14.33 -24.42 4.11
C ALA A 76 15.16 -25.18 5.16
N GLU A 77 15.07 -24.79 6.43
CA GLU A 77 15.74 -25.49 7.54
C GLU A 77 15.18 -26.90 7.76
N VAL A 78 13.84 -27.05 7.74
CA VAL A 78 13.17 -28.37 7.85
C VAL A 78 13.56 -29.30 6.69
N LEU A 79 13.66 -28.76 5.47
CA LEU A 79 14.08 -29.50 4.29
C LEU A 79 15.57 -29.92 4.36
N ALA A 80 16.44 -29.06 4.89
CA ALA A 80 17.85 -29.36 5.07
C ALA A 80 18.10 -30.45 6.13
N ILE A 81 17.35 -30.42 7.24
CA ILE A 81 17.38 -31.46 8.28
C ILE A 81 16.93 -32.81 7.72
N SER A 82 15.91 -32.83 6.87
CA SER A 82 15.40 -34.07 6.25
C SER A 82 16.38 -34.68 5.24
N ARG A 83 17.25 -33.88 4.60
CA ARG A 83 18.27 -34.37 3.66
C ARG A 83 19.57 -34.83 4.32
N GLY A 84 19.80 -34.49 5.59
CA GLY A 84 21.00 -34.88 6.34
C GLY A 84 20.89 -36.23 7.07
N ASN A 85 19.74 -36.90 6.96
CA ASN A 85 19.44 -38.15 7.66
C ASN A 85 19.41 -39.38 6.73
N ASP A 86 19.80 -39.22 5.45
CA ASP A 86 19.98 -40.29 4.46
C ASP A 86 21.46 -40.64 4.25
#